data_AF-A0A3D5PZ95-F1
#
_entry.id   AF-A0A3D5PZ95-F1
#
_cell.length_a   1.000
_cell.length_b   1.000
_cell.length_c   1.000
_cell.angle_alpha   90.00
_cell.angle_beta   90.00
_cell.angle_gamma   90.00
#
_symmetry.space_group_name_H-M   'P 1'
#
loop_
_entity.id
_entity.type
_entity.pdbx_description
1 polymer ?
#
loop_
_entity_poly.entity_id
_entity_poly.type
_entity_poly.pdbx_seq_one_letter_code
_entity_poly.pdbx_strand_id
1 'polypeptide(L)'
;MTSCSRATSIAIATATIALAGCVTSGADKARLPATKASVVAHYADLAHASYQDALTTARALDQATDRLIANPTQASLGAAREAWLTARVPYQQTEVFRFGNAIVDDWEGQLNAWPLDEGLIDYVRADDYQHELGNAGATANIIASDHINVGGETLNVTELNAELLASLNEVGGSEANVATGYHAVEFLLWGQDLHGFERGAGERPVTDYGKGADCTNGNCDRRGEYLDAVTDLLVSDLEWMVAQWAPEGDGNYRDQLTSASADEGVQKMLFGMGSLSLGELA
;
A
#
# COMPACT_ATOMS: atom_id res chain seq x y z
N MET A 1 -37.83 -70.72 -41.56
CA MET A 1 -36.99 -71.38 -42.58
C MET A 1 -35.78 -70.49 -42.84
N THR A 2 -34.59 -71.08 -42.68
CA THR A 2 -33.29 -70.70 -43.28
C THR A 2 -32.69 -69.31 -43.02
N SER A 3 -31.88 -69.27 -41.95
CA SER A 3 -30.47 -68.81 -41.88
C SER A 3 -29.88 -68.12 -43.12
N CYS A 4 -29.20 -66.99 -42.89
CA CYS A 4 -27.91 -66.73 -43.53
C CYS A 4 -26.98 -65.99 -42.56
N SER A 5 -26.00 -66.72 -42.04
CA SER A 5 -24.88 -66.20 -41.25
C SER A 5 -23.78 -65.72 -42.20
N ARG A 6 -23.18 -64.55 -41.91
CA ARG A 6 -21.84 -64.20 -42.39
C ARG A 6 -21.05 -63.61 -41.23
N ALA A 7 -20.05 -64.39 -40.81
CA ALA A 7 -18.99 -63.96 -39.92
C ALA A 7 -18.09 -62.96 -40.64
N THR A 8 -17.82 -61.82 -39.98
CA THR A 8 -16.78 -60.88 -40.40
C THR A 8 -15.67 -60.95 -39.35
N SER A 9 -14.49 -61.38 -39.81
CA SER A 9 -13.28 -61.57 -39.03
C SER A 9 -12.83 -60.28 -38.34
N ILE A 10 -12.56 -60.37 -37.03
CA ILE A 10 -11.91 -59.31 -36.24
C ILE A 10 -10.41 -59.40 -36.50
N ALA A 11 -9.85 -58.42 -37.20
CA ALA A 11 -8.42 -58.20 -37.29
C ALA A 11 -8.01 -57.21 -36.19
N ILE A 12 -7.30 -57.69 -35.17
CA ILE A 12 -6.70 -56.85 -34.12
C ILE A 12 -5.41 -56.25 -34.70
N ALA A 13 -5.46 -54.99 -35.11
CA ALA A 13 -4.27 -54.20 -35.44
C ALA A 13 -3.74 -53.56 -34.15
N THR A 14 -2.65 -54.10 -33.60
CA THR A 14 -1.84 -53.43 -32.58
C THR A 14 -1.12 -52.24 -33.20
N ALA A 15 -1.68 -51.05 -33.01
CA ALA A 15 -1.02 -49.78 -33.33
C ALA A 15 -0.05 -49.41 -32.20
N THR A 16 1.25 -49.59 -32.44
CA THR A 16 2.32 -48.99 -31.64
C THR A 16 2.34 -47.48 -31.90
N ILE A 17 1.75 -46.70 -31.00
CA ILE A 17 1.88 -45.24 -30.99
C ILE A 17 3.29 -44.91 -30.48
N ALA A 18 4.19 -44.58 -31.40
CA ALA A 18 5.46 -43.94 -31.05
C ALA A 18 5.16 -42.50 -30.64
N LEU A 19 5.18 -42.20 -29.34
CA LEU A 19 5.25 -40.83 -28.85
C LEU A 19 6.60 -40.25 -29.27
N ALA A 20 6.61 -39.46 -30.34
CA ALA A 20 7.68 -38.52 -30.62
C ALA A 20 7.60 -37.39 -29.59
N GLY A 21 8.28 -37.59 -28.45
CA GLY A 21 8.49 -36.52 -27.48
C GLY A 21 9.31 -35.41 -28.13
N CYS A 22 8.72 -34.22 -28.25
CA CYS A 22 9.49 -32.99 -28.42
C CYS A 22 10.37 -32.83 -27.17
N VAL A 23 11.63 -33.25 -27.27
CA VAL A 23 12.67 -32.83 -26.35
C VAL A 23 12.92 -31.36 -26.66
N THR A 24 12.25 -30.47 -25.93
CA THR A 24 12.73 -29.10 -25.80
C THR A 24 14.08 -29.22 -25.09
N SER A 25 15.16 -29.13 -25.84
CA SER A 25 16.49 -28.87 -25.31
C SER A 25 16.43 -27.52 -24.61
N GLY A 26 15.99 -27.52 -23.36
CA GLY A 26 16.23 -26.44 -22.44
C GLY A 26 17.74 -26.33 -22.34
N ALA A 27 18.31 -25.28 -22.92
CA ALA A 27 19.65 -24.89 -22.59
C ALA A 27 19.67 -24.69 -21.07
N ASP A 28 20.29 -25.62 -20.35
CA ASP A 28 20.73 -25.38 -18.99
C ASP A 28 21.61 -24.13 -19.04
N LYS A 29 21.03 -22.95 -18.77
CA LYS A 29 21.82 -21.78 -18.46
C LYS A 29 22.61 -22.17 -17.23
N ALA A 30 23.89 -22.47 -17.41
CA ALA A 30 24.79 -22.80 -16.32
C ALA A 30 24.59 -21.73 -15.23
N ARG A 31 24.03 -22.13 -14.09
CA ARG A 31 23.80 -21.23 -12.97
C ARG A 31 25.17 -20.84 -12.44
N LEU A 32 25.63 -19.66 -12.81
CA LEU A 32 26.86 -19.10 -12.26
C LEU A 32 26.73 -19.09 -10.72
N PRO A 33 27.80 -19.43 -9.98
CA PRO A 33 27.74 -19.40 -8.53
C PRO A 33 27.39 -17.99 -8.06
N ALA A 34 26.56 -17.90 -7.02
CA ALA A 34 26.20 -16.62 -6.43
C ALA A 34 27.45 -15.91 -5.91
N THR A 35 27.66 -14.68 -6.36
CA THR A 35 28.62 -13.74 -5.80
C THR A 35 27.87 -12.70 -4.98
N LYS A 36 28.55 -12.02 -4.05
CA LYS A 36 27.96 -10.90 -3.30
C LYS A 36 27.37 -9.85 -4.23
N ALA A 37 28.07 -9.50 -5.31
CA ALA A 37 27.59 -8.56 -6.31
C ALA A 37 26.29 -9.04 -6.98
N SER A 38 26.20 -10.32 -7.37
CA SER A 38 24.96 -10.86 -7.94
C SER A 38 23.79 -10.91 -6.94
N VAL A 39 24.09 -11.06 -5.64
CA VAL A 39 23.08 -11.02 -4.58
C VAL A 39 22.55 -9.60 -4.38
N VAL A 40 23.43 -8.58 -4.37
CA VAL A 40 23.05 -7.17 -4.26
C VAL A 40 22.23 -6.72 -5.49
N ALA A 41 22.65 -7.12 -6.70
CA ALA A 41 21.89 -6.83 -7.91
C ALA A 41 20.47 -7.44 -7.86
N HIS A 42 20.37 -8.70 -7.43
CA HIS A 42 19.07 -9.36 -7.29
C HIS A 42 18.20 -8.74 -6.19
N TYR A 43 18.80 -8.28 -5.10
CA TYR A 43 18.10 -7.53 -4.05
C TYR A 43 17.47 -6.25 -4.59
N ALA A 44 18.20 -5.49 -5.43
CA ALA A 44 17.65 -4.32 -6.09
C ALA A 44 16.54 -4.67 -7.11
N ASP A 45 16.63 -5.81 -7.79
CA ASP A 45 15.54 -6.31 -8.66
C ASP A 45 14.28 -6.62 -7.85
N LEU A 46 14.43 -7.26 -6.69
CA LEU A 46 13.31 -7.57 -5.79
C LEU A 46 12.68 -6.29 -5.24
N ALA A 47 13.48 -5.34 -4.76
CA ALA A 47 12.98 -4.07 -4.27
C ALA A 47 12.17 -3.32 -5.34
N HIS A 48 12.71 -3.20 -6.55
CA HIS A 48 12.02 -2.58 -7.67
C HIS A 48 10.68 -3.27 -7.97
N ALA A 49 10.68 -4.60 -8.07
CA ALA A 49 9.46 -5.37 -8.33
C ALA A 49 8.41 -5.18 -7.21
N SER A 50 8.82 -5.22 -5.95
CA SER A 50 7.91 -5.02 -4.81
C SER A 50 7.29 -3.62 -4.79
N TYR A 51 8.06 -2.56 -5.07
CA TYR A 51 7.49 -1.21 -5.20
C TYR A 51 6.59 -1.05 -6.43
N GLN A 52 6.88 -1.76 -7.54
CA GLN A 52 5.99 -1.77 -8.71
C GLN A 52 4.65 -2.45 -8.40
N ASP A 53 4.67 -3.55 -7.65
CA ASP A 53 3.44 -4.21 -7.19
C ASP A 53 2.65 -3.30 -6.26
N ALA A 54 3.32 -2.64 -5.30
CA ALA A 54 2.69 -1.67 -4.40
C ALA A 54 2.05 -0.51 -5.16
N LEU A 55 2.78 0.12 -6.09
CA LEU A 55 2.27 1.20 -6.95
C LEU A 55 1.06 0.74 -7.77
N THR A 56 1.12 -0.46 -8.34
CA THR A 56 0.01 -1.01 -9.15
C THR A 56 -1.26 -1.10 -8.32
N THR A 57 -1.15 -1.61 -7.09
CA THR A 57 -2.31 -1.73 -6.20
C THR A 57 -2.76 -0.40 -5.60
N ALA A 58 -1.86 0.55 -5.35
CA ALA A 58 -2.21 1.89 -4.90
C ALA A 58 -3.02 2.66 -5.96
N ARG A 59 -2.64 2.57 -7.24
CA ARG A 59 -3.44 3.11 -8.35
C ARG A 59 -4.83 2.47 -8.45
N ALA A 60 -4.95 1.19 -8.11
CA ALA A 60 -6.25 0.52 -8.06
C ALA A 60 -7.11 0.97 -6.87
N LEU A 61 -6.48 1.26 -5.73
CA LEU A 61 -7.11 1.89 -4.56
C LEU A 61 -7.62 3.29 -4.89
N ASP A 62 -6.77 4.13 -5.47
CA ASP A 62 -7.09 5.48 -5.92
C ASP A 62 -8.30 5.51 -6.87
N GLN A 63 -8.30 4.66 -7.89
CA GLN A 63 -9.47 4.51 -8.78
C GLN A 63 -10.74 4.01 -8.06
N ALA A 64 -10.60 3.28 -6.95
CA ALA A 64 -11.74 2.78 -6.19
C ALA A 64 -12.29 3.86 -5.24
N THR A 65 -11.44 4.71 -4.67
CA THR A 65 -11.84 5.89 -3.88
C THR A 65 -12.50 6.94 -4.76
N ASP A 66 -11.98 7.19 -5.97
CA ASP A 66 -12.65 8.00 -7.01
C ASP A 66 -14.09 7.55 -7.26
N ARG A 67 -14.29 6.24 -7.41
CA ARG A 67 -15.61 5.65 -7.65
C ARG A 67 -16.53 5.80 -6.44
N LEU A 68 -16.00 5.69 -5.22
CA LEU A 68 -16.74 5.97 -3.98
C LEU A 68 -17.19 7.43 -3.93
N ILE A 69 -16.28 8.37 -4.16
CA ILE A 69 -16.53 9.82 -4.12
C ILE A 69 -17.54 10.23 -5.21
N ALA A 70 -17.38 9.70 -6.42
CA ALA A 70 -18.26 10.02 -7.54
C ALA A 70 -19.68 9.48 -7.35
N ASN A 71 -19.80 8.23 -6.85
CA ASN A 71 -21.06 7.51 -6.68
C ASN A 71 -21.08 6.73 -5.35
N PRO A 72 -21.40 7.40 -4.23
CA PRO A 72 -21.38 6.80 -2.89
C PRO A 72 -22.50 5.77 -2.73
N THR A 73 -22.11 4.49 -2.61
CA THR A 73 -23.00 3.37 -2.35
C THR A 73 -22.30 2.35 -1.45
N GLN A 74 -23.05 1.50 -0.76
CA GLN A 74 -22.43 0.40 0.01
C GLN A 74 -21.50 -0.48 -0.84
N ALA A 75 -21.82 -0.66 -2.13
CA ALA A 75 -20.98 -1.41 -3.04
C ALA A 75 -19.67 -0.69 -3.38
N SER A 76 -19.69 0.63 -3.60
CA SER A 76 -18.46 1.40 -3.88
C SER A 76 -17.59 1.56 -2.63
N LEU A 77 -18.18 1.74 -1.44
CA LEU A 77 -17.43 1.74 -0.18
C LEU A 77 -16.77 0.37 0.08
N GLY A 78 -17.51 -0.72 -0.13
CA GLY A 78 -16.96 -2.07 -0.04
C GLY A 78 -15.82 -2.31 -1.03
N ALA A 79 -15.93 -1.80 -2.26
CA ALA A 79 -14.88 -1.91 -3.26
C ALA A 79 -13.61 -1.10 -2.90
N ALA A 80 -13.76 0.10 -2.33
CA ALA A 80 -12.62 0.89 -1.86
C ALA A 80 -11.90 0.21 -0.68
N ARG A 81 -12.66 -0.36 0.27
CA ARG A 81 -12.11 -1.15 1.38
C ARG A 81 -11.33 -2.38 0.90
N GLU A 82 -11.87 -3.13 -0.05
CA GLU A 82 -11.18 -4.28 -0.63
C GLU A 82 -9.90 -3.88 -1.39
N ALA A 83 -9.96 -2.76 -2.12
CA ALA A 83 -8.80 -2.22 -2.82
C ALA A 83 -7.71 -1.77 -1.83
N TRP A 84 -8.09 -1.19 -0.68
CA TRP A 84 -7.14 -0.84 0.38
C TRP A 84 -6.46 -2.08 0.96
N LEU A 85 -7.22 -3.12 1.30
CA LEU A 85 -6.67 -4.39 1.78
C LEU A 85 -5.70 -5.00 0.76
N THR A 86 -6.07 -4.96 -0.51
CA THR A 86 -5.20 -5.43 -1.61
C THR A 86 -3.92 -4.60 -1.71
N ALA A 87 -4.00 -3.27 -1.54
CA ALA A 87 -2.86 -2.37 -1.63
C ALA A 87 -1.89 -2.49 -0.46
N ARG A 88 -2.37 -2.84 0.74
CA ARG A 88 -1.50 -3.08 1.90
C ARG A 88 -0.56 -4.25 1.73
N VAL A 89 -1.02 -5.34 1.12
CA VAL A 89 -0.25 -6.60 1.03
C VAL A 89 1.13 -6.43 0.37
N PRO A 90 1.25 -5.86 -0.85
CA PRO A 90 2.56 -5.68 -1.46
C PRO A 90 3.40 -4.62 -0.76
N TYR A 91 2.80 -3.54 -0.22
CA TYR A 91 3.57 -2.52 0.50
C TYR A 91 4.24 -3.07 1.76
N GLN A 92 3.52 -3.87 2.57
CA GLN A 92 4.08 -4.50 3.77
C GLN A 92 5.30 -5.38 3.47
N GLN A 93 5.37 -5.98 2.28
CA GLN A 93 6.54 -6.77 1.87
C GLN A 93 7.78 -5.90 1.62
N THR A 94 7.60 -4.59 1.37
CA THR A 94 8.69 -3.64 1.17
C THR A 94 9.38 -3.24 2.47
N GLU A 95 8.76 -3.48 3.63
CA GLU A 95 9.35 -3.12 4.93
C GLU A 95 10.69 -3.81 5.20
N VAL A 96 10.95 -4.95 4.53
CA VAL A 96 12.24 -5.65 4.55
C VAL A 96 13.41 -4.82 3.99
N PHE A 97 13.11 -3.74 3.27
CA PHE A 97 14.09 -2.79 2.73
C PHE A 97 14.37 -1.62 3.69
N ARG A 98 13.70 -1.52 4.85
CA ARG A 98 13.97 -0.49 5.87
C ARG A 98 15.30 -0.74 6.61
N PHE A 99 15.78 0.28 7.32
CA PHE A 99 16.95 0.32 8.22
C PHE A 99 18.33 0.13 7.56
N GLY A 100 18.42 -0.61 6.45
CA GLY A 100 19.65 -0.74 5.65
C GLY A 100 19.79 0.35 4.59
N ASN A 101 18.67 0.95 4.20
CA ASN A 101 18.54 1.88 3.10
C ASN A 101 17.88 3.16 3.62
N ALA A 102 18.68 4.15 4.04
CA ALA A 102 18.18 5.38 4.67
C ALA A 102 17.09 6.08 3.85
N ILE A 103 17.20 6.05 2.52
CA ILE A 103 16.16 6.61 1.64
C ILE A 103 14.77 6.02 1.94
N VAL A 104 14.69 4.74 2.27
CA VAL A 104 13.45 4.04 2.61
C VAL A 104 12.91 4.50 3.97
N ASP A 105 13.80 4.72 4.94
CA ASP A 105 13.41 5.21 6.25
C ASP A 105 12.91 6.67 6.19
N ASP A 106 13.53 7.49 5.33
CA ASP A 106 13.18 8.90 5.15
C ASP A 106 11.74 9.12 4.63
N TRP A 107 11.19 8.16 3.88
CA TRP A 107 9.83 8.26 3.32
C TRP A 107 8.76 7.52 4.13
N GLU A 108 9.15 6.65 5.06
CA GLU A 108 8.22 5.73 5.73
C GLU A 108 7.14 6.48 6.53
N GLY A 109 7.51 7.57 7.18
CA GLY A 109 6.58 8.40 7.95
C GLY A 109 5.43 8.98 7.12
N GLN A 110 5.64 9.18 5.81
CA GLN A 110 4.60 9.71 4.92
C GLN A 110 3.64 8.62 4.42
N LEU A 111 4.10 7.37 4.27
CA LEU A 111 3.26 6.30 3.69
C LEU A 111 2.63 5.38 4.73
N ASN A 112 3.29 5.16 5.86
CA ASN A 112 2.96 4.05 6.75
C ASN A 112 3.14 4.38 8.24
N ALA A 113 3.14 5.67 8.60
CA ALA A 113 3.24 6.08 10.00
C ALA A 113 2.09 5.52 10.84
N TRP A 114 2.45 5.13 12.07
CA TRP A 114 1.57 4.64 13.11
C TRP A 114 2.24 4.89 14.48
N PRO A 115 1.51 5.27 15.56
CA PRO A 115 0.05 5.41 15.68
C PRO A 115 -0.51 6.66 14.96
N LEU A 116 -1.83 6.69 14.74
CA LEU A 116 -2.56 7.81 14.13
C LEU A 116 -3.60 8.34 15.12
N ASP A 117 -3.51 9.63 15.48
CA ASP A 117 -4.53 10.33 16.26
C ASP A 117 -5.68 10.79 15.33
N GLU A 118 -6.69 9.93 15.21
CA GLU A 118 -7.83 10.01 14.30
C GLU A 118 -8.56 11.37 14.29
N GLY A 119 -8.64 12.03 15.44
CA GLY A 119 -9.29 13.34 15.59
C GLY A 119 -8.51 14.50 14.97
N LEU A 120 -7.28 14.28 14.49
CA LEU A 120 -6.62 15.20 13.57
C LEU A 120 -7.39 15.30 12.24
N ILE A 121 -7.79 14.15 11.69
CA ILE A 121 -8.35 14.06 10.33
C ILE A 121 -9.84 14.41 10.32
N ASP A 122 -10.65 13.72 11.13
CA ASP A 122 -12.11 13.81 11.08
C ASP A 122 -12.74 13.68 12.48
N TYR A 123 -14.06 13.63 12.54
CA TYR A 123 -14.79 13.36 13.78
C TYR A 123 -14.40 12.01 14.40
N VAL A 124 -14.38 11.99 15.73
CA VAL A 124 -14.24 10.83 16.61
C VAL A 124 -15.34 10.89 17.68
N ARG A 125 -15.56 9.78 18.39
CA ARG A 125 -16.49 9.75 19.52
C ARG A 125 -15.98 10.68 20.62
N ALA A 126 -16.67 11.81 20.80
CA ALA A 126 -16.23 12.87 21.70
C ALA A 126 -16.07 12.40 23.17
N ASP A 127 -17.01 11.58 23.64
CA ASP A 127 -16.88 10.94 24.94
C ASP A 127 -15.90 9.79 24.80
N ASP A 128 -14.83 9.77 25.61
CA ASP A 128 -13.84 8.70 25.74
C ASP A 128 -12.73 8.56 24.69
N TYR A 129 -12.67 9.41 23.66
CA TYR A 129 -11.56 9.41 22.71
C TYR A 129 -10.19 9.52 23.42
N GLN A 130 -9.33 8.54 23.18
CA GLN A 130 -7.95 8.50 23.68
C GLN A 130 -7.02 8.81 22.52
N HIS A 131 -6.03 9.65 22.77
CA HIS A 131 -5.03 10.07 21.80
C HIS A 131 -3.68 10.26 22.49
N GLU A 132 -2.61 10.46 21.73
CA GLU A 132 -1.27 10.61 22.27
C GLU A 132 -1.20 11.77 23.28
N LEU A 133 -0.54 11.55 24.41
CA LEU A 133 -0.56 12.50 25.52
C LEU A 133 0.17 13.79 25.13
N GLY A 134 -0.56 14.90 25.18
CA GLY A 134 0.01 16.21 24.85
C GLY A 134 0.02 16.52 23.35
N ASN A 135 -0.55 15.65 22.50
CA ASN A 135 -0.75 15.98 21.10
C ASN A 135 -1.88 17.01 20.93
N ALA A 136 -1.53 18.25 20.58
CA ALA A 136 -2.49 19.31 20.32
C ALA A 136 -3.29 19.11 19.02
N GLY A 137 -2.75 18.32 18.07
CA GLY A 137 -3.40 18.04 16.78
C GLY A 137 -4.55 17.05 16.86
N ALA A 138 -4.60 16.22 17.90
CA ALA A 138 -5.55 15.12 18.04
C ALA A 138 -7.04 15.53 18.08
N THR A 139 -7.35 16.82 18.21
CA THR A 139 -8.74 17.32 18.20
C THR A 139 -8.99 18.39 17.12
N ALA A 140 -8.06 18.52 16.17
CA ALA A 140 -8.07 19.60 15.18
C ALA A 140 -9.18 19.46 14.13
N ASN A 141 -9.50 18.22 13.72
CA ASN A 141 -10.51 17.90 12.71
C ASN A 141 -10.37 18.74 11.42
N ILE A 142 -9.36 18.39 10.61
CA ILE A 142 -9.06 19.04 9.33
C ILE A 142 -10.29 19.09 8.40
N ILE A 143 -11.06 17.99 8.35
CA ILE A 143 -12.24 17.90 7.48
C ILE A 143 -13.33 18.90 7.87
N ALA A 144 -13.50 19.21 9.16
CA ALA A 144 -14.52 20.14 9.65
C ALA A 144 -14.06 21.59 9.77
N SER A 145 -12.82 21.90 9.38
CA SER A 145 -12.18 23.19 9.65
C SER A 145 -11.60 23.83 8.39
N ASP A 146 -11.64 25.16 8.29
CA ASP A 146 -10.86 25.90 7.28
C ASP A 146 -9.48 26.29 7.82
N HIS A 147 -9.36 26.47 9.14
CA HIS A 147 -8.10 26.69 9.83
C HIS A 147 -8.02 25.81 11.08
N ILE A 148 -6.84 25.28 11.40
CA ILE A 148 -6.57 24.54 12.63
C ILE A 148 -5.45 25.22 13.42
N ASN A 149 -5.40 24.99 14.73
CA ASN A 149 -4.27 25.42 15.56
C ASN A 149 -3.58 24.19 16.17
N VAL A 150 -2.31 23.97 15.81
CA VAL A 150 -1.50 22.87 16.34
C VAL A 150 -0.24 23.48 16.95
N GLY A 151 0.02 23.22 18.23
CA GLY A 151 1.23 23.71 18.89
C GLY A 151 1.37 25.24 18.93
N GLY A 152 0.26 25.99 18.81
CA GLY A 152 0.25 27.46 18.77
C GLY A 152 0.41 28.06 17.37
N GLU A 153 0.61 27.23 16.35
CA GLU A 153 0.64 27.66 14.95
C GLU A 153 -0.75 27.53 14.33
N THR A 154 -1.22 28.59 13.65
CA THR A 154 -2.48 28.57 12.92
C THR A 154 -2.21 28.22 11.45
N LEU A 155 -2.78 27.11 11.01
CA LEU A 155 -2.58 26.54 9.68
C LEU A 155 -3.85 26.68 8.85
N ASN A 156 -3.69 27.04 7.57
CA ASN A 156 -4.80 27.08 6.64
C ASN A 156 -4.99 25.71 5.98
N VAL A 157 -6.17 25.14 6.14
CA VAL A 157 -6.56 23.83 5.60
C VAL A 157 -7.81 23.90 4.72
N THR A 158 -8.11 25.09 4.18
CA THR A 158 -9.27 25.31 3.30
C THR A 158 -9.17 24.45 2.04
N GLU A 159 -7.99 24.41 1.40
CA GLU A 159 -7.75 23.65 0.18
C GLU A 159 -7.05 22.33 0.51
N LEU A 160 -7.81 21.24 0.54
CA LEU A 160 -7.29 19.90 0.78
C LEU A 160 -6.64 19.36 -0.51
N ASN A 161 -5.31 19.28 -0.53
CA ASN A 161 -4.53 18.75 -1.63
C ASN A 161 -3.30 17.98 -1.10
N ALA A 162 -2.64 17.21 -1.97
CA ALA A 162 -1.50 16.37 -1.61
C ALA A 162 -0.37 17.13 -0.90
N GLU A 163 -0.02 18.34 -1.38
CA GLU A 163 1.04 19.16 -0.79
C GLU A 163 0.68 19.61 0.64
N LEU A 164 -0.56 20.07 0.85
CA LEU A 164 -1.03 20.43 2.18
C LEU A 164 -0.96 19.21 3.12
N LEU A 165 -1.53 18.06 2.72
CA LEU A 165 -1.57 16.88 3.58
C LEU A 165 -0.15 16.41 3.94
N ALA A 166 0.78 16.39 2.97
CA ALA A 166 2.19 16.09 3.23
C ALA A 166 2.81 17.05 4.26
N SER A 167 2.49 18.35 4.19
CA SER A 167 2.98 19.35 5.15
C SER A 167 2.37 19.23 6.55
N LEU A 168 1.20 18.59 6.67
CA LEU A 168 0.50 18.37 7.94
C LEU A 168 0.94 17.06 8.61
N ASN A 169 1.67 16.19 7.91
CA ASN A 169 2.17 14.96 8.50
C ASN A 169 3.20 15.28 9.60
N GLU A 170 3.00 14.69 10.78
CA GLU A 170 3.78 14.94 12.00
C GLU A 170 3.77 16.41 12.49
N VAL A 171 2.76 17.18 12.09
CA VAL A 171 2.65 18.60 12.42
C VAL A 171 2.71 18.84 13.93
N GLY A 172 3.38 19.91 14.36
CA GLY A 172 3.58 20.19 15.79
C GLY A 172 4.54 19.22 16.50
N GLY A 173 5.23 18.35 15.76
CA GLY A 173 6.27 17.45 16.28
C GLY A 173 5.74 16.21 16.97
N SER A 174 4.50 15.82 16.69
CA SER A 174 3.92 14.56 17.18
C SER A 174 3.85 13.55 16.04
N GLU A 175 4.53 12.41 16.19
CA GLU A 175 4.48 11.29 15.23
C GLU A 175 3.05 10.76 15.05
N ALA A 176 2.17 10.96 16.06
CA ALA A 176 0.76 10.57 15.99
C ALA A 176 -0.08 11.47 15.07
N ASN A 177 0.43 12.63 14.63
CA ASN A 177 -0.24 13.48 13.66
C ASN A 177 -0.06 12.96 12.22
N VAL A 178 -0.55 11.75 11.98
CA VAL A 178 -0.48 11.11 10.66
C VAL A 178 -1.62 11.67 9.79
N ALA A 179 -1.26 12.48 8.79
CA ALA A 179 -2.19 13.11 7.85
C ALA A 179 -2.17 12.43 6.47
N THR A 180 -1.29 11.46 6.27
CA THR A 180 -1.00 10.87 4.96
C THR A 180 -0.87 9.35 5.03
N GLY A 181 -0.69 8.73 3.86
CA GLY A 181 -0.37 7.31 3.78
C GLY A 181 -1.55 6.36 4.03
N TYR A 182 -1.21 5.08 4.16
CA TYR A 182 -2.18 3.99 4.22
C TYR A 182 -3.15 4.10 5.39
N HIS A 183 -2.67 4.51 6.57
CA HIS A 183 -3.51 4.57 7.78
C HIS A 183 -4.47 5.78 7.77
N ALA A 184 -4.12 6.89 7.12
CA ALA A 184 -5.06 7.98 6.86
C ALA A 184 -6.20 7.52 5.93
N VAL A 185 -5.87 6.80 4.85
CA VAL A 185 -6.88 6.19 3.95
C VAL A 185 -7.74 5.19 4.70
N GLU A 186 -7.15 4.35 5.56
CA GLU A 186 -7.87 3.40 6.40
C GLU A 186 -8.90 4.09 7.29
N PHE A 187 -8.50 5.13 8.02
CA PHE A 187 -9.40 5.90 8.87
C PHE A 187 -10.52 6.59 8.06
N LEU A 188 -10.24 7.04 6.84
CA LEU A 188 -11.28 7.59 5.98
C LEU A 188 -12.27 6.53 5.48
N LEU A 189 -11.84 5.28 5.30
CA LEU A 189 -12.71 4.20 4.82
C LEU A 189 -13.47 3.47 5.93
N TRP A 190 -12.89 3.34 7.12
CA TRP A 190 -13.49 2.64 8.27
C TRP A 190 -13.92 3.58 9.40
N GLY A 191 -13.32 4.75 9.55
CA GLY A 191 -13.54 5.62 10.72
C GLY A 191 -12.94 5.01 11.99
N GLN A 192 -13.24 5.64 13.13
CA GLN A 192 -12.76 5.17 14.43
C GLN A 192 -13.28 3.77 14.76
N ASP A 193 -12.41 2.88 15.26
CA ASP A 193 -12.84 1.60 15.82
C ASP A 193 -13.37 1.78 17.25
N LEU A 194 -14.62 1.37 17.46
CA LEU A 194 -15.34 1.50 18.73
C LEU A 194 -15.49 0.18 19.49
N HIS A 195 -14.84 -0.90 19.04
CA HIS A 195 -14.92 -2.23 19.67
C HIS A 195 -14.01 -2.40 20.90
N GLY A 196 -13.26 -1.37 21.29
CA GLY A 196 -12.38 -1.41 22.47
C GLY A 196 -11.26 -2.44 22.29
N PHE A 197 -11.17 -3.43 23.19
CA PHE A 197 -10.19 -4.52 23.09
C PHE A 197 -10.71 -5.75 22.34
N GLU A 198 -11.97 -5.73 21.90
CA GLU A 198 -12.55 -6.84 21.14
C GLU A 198 -12.19 -6.71 19.66
N ARG A 199 -12.26 -7.83 18.94
CA ARG A 199 -12.01 -7.83 17.50
C ARG A 199 -13.08 -6.99 16.79
N GLY A 200 -12.64 -5.98 16.04
CA GLY A 200 -13.50 -5.09 15.31
C GLY A 200 -12.75 -4.31 14.22
N ALA A 201 -13.48 -3.39 13.61
CA ALA A 201 -12.97 -2.33 12.77
C ALA A 201 -13.96 -1.16 12.87
N GLY A 202 -13.55 0.02 12.41
CA GLY A 202 -14.46 1.15 12.29
C GLY A 202 -15.64 0.84 11.35
N GLU A 203 -16.79 1.47 11.62
CA GLU A 203 -18.04 1.23 10.90
C GLU A 203 -18.55 2.49 10.17
N ARG A 204 -17.64 3.26 9.55
CA ARG A 204 -18.01 4.49 8.82
C ARG A 204 -19.12 4.21 7.79
N PRO A 205 -20.25 4.96 7.82
CA PRO A 205 -21.33 4.78 6.89
C PRO A 205 -21.01 5.44 5.54
N VAL A 206 -21.54 4.88 4.44
CA VAL A 206 -21.35 5.48 3.10
C VAL A 206 -21.98 6.88 2.97
N THR A 207 -22.93 7.22 3.85
CA THR A 207 -23.55 8.55 3.90
C THR A 207 -22.56 9.65 4.30
N ASP A 208 -21.38 9.31 4.80
CA ASP A 208 -20.26 10.24 5.00
C ASP A 208 -19.60 10.69 3.70
N TYR A 209 -19.89 10.02 2.58
CA TYR A 209 -19.51 10.42 1.23
C TYR A 209 -20.74 10.82 0.40
N GLY A 210 -21.92 10.90 1.04
CA GLY A 210 -23.18 11.24 0.40
C GLY A 210 -23.20 12.67 -0.15
N LYS A 211 -24.06 12.92 -1.15
CA LYS A 211 -24.23 14.25 -1.76
C LYS A 211 -25.55 14.88 -1.32
N GLY A 212 -25.53 16.19 -1.06
CA GLY A 212 -26.73 16.93 -0.68
C GLY A 212 -27.44 16.31 0.53
N ALA A 213 -28.70 15.89 0.36
CA ALA A 213 -29.50 15.30 1.43
C ALA A 213 -29.00 13.92 1.90
N ASP A 214 -28.18 13.22 1.09
CA ASP A 214 -27.61 11.93 1.46
C ASP A 214 -26.37 12.06 2.37
N CYS A 215 -25.84 13.29 2.53
CA CYS A 215 -24.77 13.58 3.49
C CYS A 215 -25.35 13.70 4.90
N THR A 216 -25.13 12.69 5.75
CA THR A 216 -25.77 12.64 7.08
C THR A 216 -24.90 13.14 8.23
N ASN A 217 -23.60 13.40 7.99
CA ASN A 217 -22.65 13.75 9.04
C ASN A 217 -21.84 15.03 8.76
N GLY A 218 -22.30 15.84 7.79
CA GLY A 218 -21.60 17.04 7.37
C GLY A 218 -20.25 16.76 6.70
N ASN A 219 -19.70 17.81 6.07
CA ASN A 219 -18.37 17.83 5.46
C ASN A 219 -18.09 16.66 4.49
N CYS A 220 -19.12 16.05 3.88
CA CYS A 220 -18.96 14.88 3.02
C CYS A 220 -18.11 15.19 1.78
N ASP A 221 -18.28 16.38 1.20
CA ASP A 221 -17.47 16.85 0.08
C ASP A 221 -15.99 16.98 0.49
N ARG A 222 -15.70 17.63 1.64
CA ARG A 222 -14.34 17.77 2.19
C ARG A 222 -13.70 16.43 2.54
N ARG A 223 -14.48 15.47 3.02
CA ARG A 223 -13.99 14.10 3.25
C ARG A 223 -13.62 13.39 1.95
N GLY A 224 -14.40 13.60 0.90
CA GLY A 224 -14.05 13.17 -0.45
C GLY A 224 -12.77 13.83 -0.96
N GLU A 225 -12.62 15.15 -0.81
CA GLU A 225 -11.42 15.90 -1.18
C GLU A 225 -10.17 15.41 -0.42
N TYR A 226 -10.30 15.14 0.89
CA TYR A 226 -9.20 14.56 1.66
C TYR A 226 -8.83 13.18 1.10
N LEU A 227 -9.83 12.30 0.92
CA LEU A 227 -9.61 10.93 0.46
C LEU A 227 -8.93 10.88 -0.92
N ASP A 228 -9.36 11.74 -1.83
CA ASP A 228 -8.76 11.97 -3.15
C ASP A 228 -7.29 12.42 -3.01
N ALA A 229 -7.05 13.50 -2.27
CA ALA A 229 -5.72 14.08 -2.09
C ALA A 229 -4.72 13.11 -1.44
N VAL A 230 -5.15 12.28 -0.48
CA VAL A 230 -4.26 11.34 0.19
C VAL A 230 -3.98 10.10 -0.67
N THR A 231 -4.91 9.64 -1.51
CA THR A 231 -4.62 8.54 -2.45
C THR A 231 -3.77 8.98 -3.62
N ASP A 232 -3.96 10.20 -4.12
CA ASP A 232 -3.09 10.84 -5.11
C ASP A 232 -1.65 10.94 -4.59
N LEU A 233 -1.47 11.44 -3.35
CA LEU A 233 -0.15 11.53 -2.72
C LEU A 233 0.51 10.15 -2.60
N LEU A 234 -0.23 9.15 -2.12
CA LEU A 234 0.27 7.77 -2.01
C LEU A 234 0.75 7.21 -3.35
N VAL A 235 0.03 7.49 -4.45
CA VAL A 235 0.46 7.09 -5.80
C VAL A 235 1.73 7.83 -6.21
N SER A 236 1.78 9.15 -6.02
CA SER A 236 2.96 9.98 -6.34
C SER A 236 4.21 9.50 -5.61
N ASP A 237 4.09 9.19 -4.32
CA ASP A 237 5.22 8.73 -3.52
C ASP A 237 5.72 7.37 -4.00
N LEU A 238 4.82 6.42 -4.28
CA LEU A 238 5.19 5.11 -4.80
C LEU A 238 5.79 5.18 -6.21
N GLU A 239 5.36 6.12 -7.06
CA GLU A 239 6.00 6.39 -8.34
C GLU A 239 7.45 6.82 -8.17
N TRP A 240 7.70 7.72 -7.21
CA TRP A 240 9.05 8.15 -6.90
C TRP A 240 9.90 7.01 -6.33
N MET A 241 9.37 6.16 -5.44
CA MET A 241 10.07 4.98 -4.91
C MET A 241 10.44 4.00 -6.02
N VAL A 242 9.52 3.70 -6.94
CA VAL A 242 9.80 2.86 -8.11
C VAL A 242 10.96 3.43 -8.93
N ALA A 243 10.98 4.76 -9.14
CA ALA A 243 12.07 5.41 -9.86
C ALA A 243 13.43 5.28 -9.15
N GLN A 244 13.46 5.28 -7.81
CA GLN A 244 14.71 5.08 -7.05
C GLN A 244 15.31 3.68 -7.23
N TRP A 245 14.47 2.67 -7.46
CA TRP A 245 14.90 1.29 -7.62
C TRP A 245 14.97 0.83 -9.08
N ALA A 246 14.60 1.69 -10.03
CA ALA A 246 14.55 1.38 -11.45
C ALA A 246 15.94 0.95 -12.00
N PRO A 247 16.00 -0.08 -12.88
CA PRO A 247 17.25 -0.56 -13.46
C PRO A 247 17.93 0.46 -14.38
N GLU A 248 17.14 1.38 -14.93
CA GLU A 248 17.59 2.48 -15.78
C GLU A 248 17.42 3.78 -14.97
N GLY A 249 18.53 4.45 -14.68
CA GLY A 249 18.52 5.72 -13.92
C GLY A 249 19.92 6.10 -13.45
N ASP A 250 20.49 7.14 -14.07
CA ASP A 250 21.79 7.65 -13.63
C ASP A 250 21.63 8.35 -12.27
N GLY A 251 22.32 7.84 -11.23
CA GLY A 251 22.32 8.45 -9.90
C GLY A 251 21.11 8.13 -9.00
N ASN A 252 20.19 7.26 -9.42
CA ASN A 252 19.13 6.77 -8.54
C ASN A 252 19.69 5.85 -7.43
N TYR A 253 18.85 5.50 -6.45
CA TYR A 253 19.32 4.70 -5.31
C TYR A 253 19.91 3.35 -5.73
N ARG A 254 19.31 2.67 -6.71
CA ARG A 254 19.83 1.40 -7.25
C ARG A 254 21.24 1.55 -7.83
N ASP A 255 21.52 2.60 -8.60
CA ASP A 255 22.85 2.87 -9.14
C ASP A 255 23.87 3.06 -8.00
N GLN A 256 23.52 3.84 -6.98
CA GLN A 256 24.38 4.03 -5.80
C GLN A 256 24.67 2.71 -5.07
N LEU A 257 23.63 1.90 -4.83
CA LEU A 257 23.74 0.61 -4.13
C LEU A 257 24.61 -0.39 -4.90
N THR A 258 24.44 -0.45 -6.23
CA THR A 258 25.14 -1.42 -7.08
C THR A 258 26.54 -0.98 -7.49
N SER A 259 26.83 0.32 -7.48
CA SER A 259 28.16 0.88 -7.67
C SER A 259 29.03 0.85 -6.40
N ALA A 260 28.42 0.70 -5.22
CA ALA A 260 29.12 0.49 -3.96
C ALA A 260 29.83 -0.88 -3.89
N SER A 261 30.63 -1.08 -2.83
CA SER A 261 31.27 -2.38 -2.63
C SER A 261 30.21 -3.47 -2.36
N ALA A 262 30.40 -4.66 -2.91
CA ALA A 262 29.45 -5.76 -2.69
C ALA A 262 29.36 -6.20 -1.21
N ASP A 263 30.38 -5.92 -0.41
CA ASP A 263 30.36 -6.13 1.04
C ASP A 263 29.42 -5.15 1.74
N GLU A 264 29.45 -3.88 1.34
CA GLU A 264 28.54 -2.85 1.85
C GLU A 264 27.08 -3.16 1.50
N GLY A 265 26.80 -3.55 0.25
CA GLY A 265 25.45 -3.93 -0.16
C GLY A 265 24.90 -5.11 0.65
N VAL A 266 25.69 -6.17 0.84
CA VAL A 266 25.29 -7.31 1.69
C VAL A 266 25.13 -6.90 3.15
N GLN A 267 25.98 -6.01 3.67
CA GLN A 267 25.84 -5.48 5.02
C GLN A 267 24.52 -4.72 5.18
N LYS A 268 24.16 -3.83 4.25
CA LYS A 268 22.89 -3.10 4.26
C LYS A 268 21.69 -4.05 4.29
N MET A 269 21.68 -5.06 3.42
CA MET A 269 20.62 -6.08 3.36
C MET A 269 20.45 -6.83 4.68
N LEU A 270 21.54 -7.37 5.24
CA LEU A 270 21.50 -8.16 6.46
C LEU A 270 21.20 -7.30 7.69
N PHE A 271 21.71 -6.07 7.73
CA PHE A 271 21.38 -5.11 8.78
C PHE A 271 19.90 -4.75 8.74
N GLY A 272 19.36 -4.42 7.55
CA GLY A 272 17.94 -4.10 7.38
C GLY A 272 17.02 -5.20 7.88
N MET A 273 17.22 -6.44 7.38
CA MET A 273 16.45 -7.61 7.82
C MET A 273 16.61 -7.88 9.32
N GLY A 274 17.83 -7.73 9.86
CA GLY A 274 18.10 -7.92 11.28
C GLY A 274 17.36 -6.90 12.16
N SER A 275 17.43 -5.62 11.81
CA SER A 275 16.77 -4.53 12.52
C SER A 275 15.25 -4.68 12.50
N LEU A 276 14.66 -4.97 11.34
CA LEU A 276 13.22 -5.23 11.21
C LEU A 276 12.77 -6.39 12.13
N SER A 277 13.53 -7.49 12.16
CA SER A 277 13.23 -8.67 12.99
C SER A 277 13.31 -8.42 14.50
N LEU A 278 14.07 -7.41 14.92
CA LEU A 278 14.28 -7.08 16.33
C LEU A 278 13.26 -6.04 16.83
N GLY A 279 12.97 -5.03 16.02
CA GLY A 279 12.29 -3.81 16.45
C GLY A 279 10.81 -3.68 16.08
N GLU A 280 10.38 -4.22 14.93
CA GLU A 280 9.10 -3.81 14.30
C GLU A 280 8.11 -4.96 14.06
N LEU A 281 8.55 -6.23 14.02
CA LEU A 281 7.68 -7.40 13.77
C LEU A 281 7.04 -7.98 15.05
N ALA A 282 7.01 -7.22 16.15
CA ALA A 282 6.55 -7.68 17.46
C ALA A 282 5.07 -7.38 17.72
#